data_AF-A0AA36DSG0-F1
#
_entry.id   AF-A0AA36DSG0-F1
#
_cell.length_a   1.000
_cell.length_b   1.000
_cell.length_c   1.000
_cell.angle_alpha   90.00
_cell.angle_beta   90.00
_cell.angle_gamma   90.00
#
_symmetry.space_group_name_H-M   'P 1'
#
loop_
_entity.id
_entity.type
_entity.pdbx_description
1 polymer ?
#
loop_
_entity_poly.entity_id
_entity_poly.type
_entity_poly.pdbx_seq_one_letter_code
_entity_poly.pdbx_strand_id
1 'polypeptide(L)'
;MEMKAINRTWFEVKAKYVNGDQKITEVLCIDTETFGDAENKALEHIASYVDGTETYIVSVSRASYSEFVRDEEKNGNNFYKVTITIVTIDEKTEKEKQSKTAFLVEADDFDDARKITAEYMKSSMLDCEEAFIPQKATKGAVAYDLKVPRLTLVKTGRNIIPLDIAIELPDGYEFKIEPRSGFSSKGFEGHRLDGYGEPYPATRFDADVLVGKVDSDYRGNVGVIVKNNDIPFYVVAGERIAQGTIYKSEDSLLVEVSELSETERG
;
A
#
# COMPACT_ATOMS: atom_id res chain seq x y z
N MET A 1 4.26 9.74 -13.20
CA MET A 1 3.97 10.72 -12.14
C MET A 1 4.78 10.33 -10.92
N GLU A 2 5.94 10.95 -10.76
CA GLU A 2 6.85 10.67 -9.65
C GLU A 2 6.44 11.53 -8.45
N MET A 3 6.02 10.89 -7.36
CA MET A 3 5.52 11.58 -6.16
C MET A 3 6.49 11.38 -5.02
N LYS A 4 6.81 12.46 -4.30
CA LYS A 4 7.83 12.42 -3.23
C LYS A 4 7.29 12.96 -1.92
N ALA A 5 7.37 12.13 -0.89
CA ALA A 5 7.14 12.53 0.50
C ALA A 5 8.36 13.29 1.01
N ILE A 6 8.17 14.50 1.56
CA ILE A 6 9.25 15.22 2.22
C ILE A 6 8.87 15.48 3.68
N ASN A 7 9.60 14.84 4.60
CA ASN A 7 9.49 15.07 6.03
C ASN A 7 10.02 16.47 6.36
N ARG A 8 9.11 17.39 6.66
CA ARG A 8 9.38 18.81 6.93
C ARG A 8 8.56 19.28 8.12
N THR A 9 9.05 20.28 8.84
CA THR A 9 8.26 20.95 9.88
C THR A 9 7.58 22.15 9.24
N TRP A 10 6.27 22.16 9.29
CA TRP A 10 5.48 23.20 8.68
C TRP A 10 4.77 24.05 9.72
N PHE A 11 4.60 25.33 9.40
CA PHE A 11 3.87 26.29 10.20
C PHE A 11 2.78 26.93 9.35
N GLU A 12 1.57 27.00 9.92
CA GLU A 12 0.47 27.79 9.40
C GLU A 12 0.57 29.18 10.02
N VAL A 13 0.92 30.18 9.22
CA VAL A 13 1.02 31.58 9.62
C VAL A 13 -0.18 32.34 9.06
N LYS A 14 -1.08 32.76 9.95
CA LYS A 14 -2.23 33.57 9.57
C LYS A 14 -1.85 35.04 9.63
N ALA A 15 -1.88 35.70 8.48
CA ALA A 15 -1.56 37.12 8.36
C ALA A 15 -2.78 37.93 7.92
N LYS A 16 -2.82 39.18 8.34
CA LYS A 16 -3.75 40.20 7.86
C LYS A 16 -2.96 41.38 7.34
N TYR A 17 -3.25 41.79 6.12
CA TYR A 17 -2.62 42.94 5.49
C TYR A 17 -3.62 43.66 4.60
N VAL A 18 -3.26 44.86 4.18
CA VAL A 18 -4.05 45.69 3.28
C VAL A 18 -3.34 45.71 1.93
N ASN A 19 -4.04 45.35 0.86
CA ASN A 19 -3.56 45.48 -0.50
C ASN A 19 -4.53 46.38 -1.27
N GLY A 20 -4.12 47.61 -1.58
CA GLY A 20 -5.01 48.67 -2.04
C GLY A 20 -6.09 48.99 -0.99
N ASP A 21 -7.37 48.88 -1.36
CA ASP A 21 -8.51 49.13 -0.45
C ASP A 21 -9.05 47.85 0.22
N GLN A 22 -8.45 46.68 -0.05
CA GLN A 22 -8.95 45.39 0.43
C GLN A 22 -8.18 44.91 1.66
N LYS A 23 -8.92 44.51 2.70
CA LYS A 23 -8.38 43.79 3.87
C LYS A 23 -8.34 42.31 3.57
N ILE A 24 -7.14 41.75 3.45
CA ILE A 24 -6.94 40.35 3.13
C ILE A 24 -6.59 39.59 4.41
N THR A 25 -7.15 38.39 4.56
CA THR A 25 -6.75 37.43 5.59
C THR A 25 -6.27 36.18 4.88
N GLU A 26 -5.00 35.86 5.04
CA GLU A 26 -4.34 34.76 4.34
C GLU A 26 -3.69 33.82 5.36
N VAL A 27 -3.61 32.54 5.02
CA VAL A 27 -2.89 31.53 5.79
C VAL A 27 -1.76 31.01 4.92
N LEU A 28 -0.53 31.34 5.29
CA LEU A 28 0.68 30.91 4.61
C LEU A 28 1.17 29.61 5.25
N CYS A 29 1.51 28.62 4.42
CA CYS A 29 2.16 27.39 4.87
C CYS A 29 3.67 27.53 4.66
N ILE A 30 4.43 27.59 5.75
CA ILE A 30 5.87 27.88 5.71
C ILE A 30 6.64 26.70 6.28
N ASP A 31 7.59 26.20 5.48
CA ASP A 31 8.55 25.18 5.89
C ASP A 31 9.73 25.82 6.64
N THR A 32 9.85 25.49 7.92
CA THR A 32 10.92 25.95 8.79
C THR A 32 10.97 25.15 10.09
N GLU A 33 12.03 25.32 10.88
CA GLU A 33 12.22 24.59 12.13
C GLU A 33 11.64 25.32 13.36
N THR A 34 11.53 26.65 13.31
CA THR A 34 11.14 27.47 14.47
C THR A 34 9.99 28.44 14.18
N PHE A 35 9.23 28.78 15.23
CA PHE A 35 8.12 29.76 15.14
C PHE A 35 8.60 31.14 14.71
N GLY A 36 9.77 31.59 15.19
CA GLY A 36 10.32 32.91 14.85
C GLY A 36 10.72 33.00 13.38
N ASP A 37 11.33 31.95 12.84
CA ASP A 37 11.66 31.90 11.42
C ASP A 37 10.42 31.84 10.53
N ALA A 38 9.34 31.19 11.01
CA ALA A 38 8.07 31.12 10.29
C ALA A 38 7.45 32.52 10.17
N GLU A 39 7.47 33.27 11.26
CA GLU A 39 6.97 34.64 11.30
C GLU A 39 7.76 35.56 10.37
N ASN A 40 9.10 35.53 10.45
CA ASN A 40 9.96 36.36 9.61
C ASN A 40 9.79 36.05 8.12
N LYS A 41 9.79 34.77 7.74
CA LYS A 41 9.57 34.36 6.34
C LYS A 41 8.18 34.76 5.83
N ALA A 42 7.15 34.73 6.67
CA ALA A 42 5.81 35.18 6.30
C ALA A 42 5.80 36.68 5.98
N LEU A 43 6.44 37.47 6.84
CA LEU A 43 6.54 38.92 6.65
C LEU A 43 7.35 39.27 5.40
N GLU A 44 8.49 38.61 5.17
CA GLU A 44 9.28 38.79 3.95
C GLU A 44 8.50 38.42 2.68
N HIS A 45 7.74 37.32 2.72
CA HIS A 45 6.93 36.90 1.60
C HIS A 45 5.82 37.91 1.28
N ILE A 46 5.08 38.39 2.29
CA ILE A 46 4.03 39.40 2.10
C ILE A 46 4.62 40.72 1.60
N ALA A 47 5.75 41.14 2.16
CA ALA A 47 6.46 42.36 1.74
C ALA A 47 6.92 42.32 0.27
N SER A 48 7.05 41.13 -0.33
CA SER A 48 7.47 41.01 -1.74
C SER A 48 6.39 41.43 -2.75
N TYR A 49 5.12 41.47 -2.35
CA TYR A 49 4.00 41.85 -3.22
C TYR A 49 3.04 42.86 -2.59
N VAL A 50 3.31 43.31 -1.36
CA VAL A 50 2.56 44.36 -0.65
C VAL A 50 3.51 45.48 -0.24
N ASP A 51 3.45 46.61 -0.95
CA ASP A 51 4.28 47.78 -0.65
C ASP A 51 3.74 48.53 0.58
N GLY A 52 4.53 48.54 1.66
CA GLY A 52 4.45 49.57 2.71
C GLY A 52 3.15 49.61 3.54
N THR A 53 2.38 48.53 3.64
CA THR A 53 1.16 48.48 4.45
C THR A 53 1.34 47.75 5.78
N GLU A 54 0.49 48.08 6.75
CA GLU A 54 0.50 47.43 8.06
C GLU A 54 0.12 45.95 7.92
N THR A 55 1.12 45.08 8.01
CA THR A 55 0.96 43.64 8.06
C THR A 55 0.99 43.17 9.50
N TYR A 56 -0.02 42.40 9.89
CA TYR A 56 -0.15 41.85 11.23
C TYR A 56 -0.21 40.33 11.16
N ILE A 57 0.69 39.68 11.89
CA ILE A 57 0.61 38.25 12.13
C ILE A 57 -0.42 38.01 13.22
N VAL A 58 -1.48 37.28 12.88
CA VAL A 58 -2.61 36.99 13.77
C VAL A 58 -2.30 35.76 14.62
N SER A 59 -1.69 34.75 14.01
CA SER A 59 -1.32 33.52 14.71
C SER A 59 -0.25 32.77 13.93
N VAL A 60 0.66 32.14 14.67
CA VAL A 60 1.58 31.13 14.15
C VAL A 60 1.27 29.82 14.87
N SER A 61 0.93 28.79 14.12
CA SER A 61 0.69 27.45 14.68
C SER A 61 1.51 26.42 13.93
N ARG A 62 2.04 25.44 14.66
CA ARG A 62 2.64 24.27 14.02
C ARG A 62 1.56 23.55 13.24
N ALA A 63 1.81 23.31 11.96
CA ALA A 63 0.87 22.65 11.10
C ALA A 63 0.66 21.19 11.56
N SER A 64 -0.56 20.69 11.38
CA SER A 64 -0.93 19.35 11.82
C SER A 64 -0.73 18.28 10.75
N TYR A 65 -0.11 18.62 9.62
CA TYR A 65 0.18 17.68 8.54
C TYR A 65 1.60 17.13 8.67
N SER A 66 1.74 15.81 8.49
CA SER A 66 3.00 15.09 8.68
C SER A 66 3.88 15.11 7.44
N GLU A 67 3.27 15.20 6.26
CA GLU A 67 3.95 15.08 4.97
C GLU A 67 3.40 16.07 3.95
N PHE A 68 4.29 16.50 3.05
CA PHE A 68 3.97 17.30 1.88
C PHE A 68 4.00 16.41 0.63
N VAL A 69 2.92 16.46 -0.14
CA VAL A 69 2.69 15.66 -1.35
C VAL A 69 2.56 16.62 -2.52
N ARG A 70 3.40 16.44 -3.54
CA ARG A 70 3.32 17.17 -4.80
C ARG A 70 3.55 16.23 -5.98
N ASP A 71 3.05 16.66 -7.13
CA ASP A 71 3.41 16.12 -8.43
C ASP A 71 4.60 16.92 -8.97
N GLU A 72 5.75 16.30 -9.26
CA GLU A 72 6.92 17.04 -9.75
C GLU A 72 6.76 17.56 -11.19
N GLU A 73 5.79 17.03 -11.94
CA GLU A 73 5.52 17.43 -13.33
C GLU A 73 4.53 18.60 -13.42
N LYS A 74 3.89 18.98 -12.31
CA LYS A 74 2.93 20.08 -12.23
C LYS A 74 3.39 21.13 -11.21
N ASN A 75 3.20 22.40 -11.54
CA ASN A 75 3.33 23.49 -10.57
C ASN A 75 1.93 23.97 -10.20
N GLY A 76 1.42 23.50 -9.07
CA GLY A 76 0.15 23.95 -8.51
C GLY A 76 0.38 25.17 -7.63
N ASN A 77 -0.46 26.20 -7.74
CA ASN A 77 -0.35 27.37 -6.86
C ASN A 77 -1.13 27.23 -5.55
N ASN A 78 -1.96 26.18 -5.42
CA ASN A 78 -2.84 25.98 -4.28
C ASN A 78 -2.40 24.78 -3.43
N PHE A 79 -2.53 24.93 -2.12
CA PHE A 79 -2.23 23.88 -1.15
C PHE A 79 -3.51 23.47 -0.42
N TYR A 80 -3.79 22.17 -0.45
CA TYR A 80 -4.98 21.58 0.17
C TYR A 80 -4.56 20.74 1.37
N LYS A 81 -5.19 21.02 2.52
CA LYS A 81 -5.10 20.15 3.68
C LYS A 81 -6.05 18.97 3.49
N VAL A 82 -5.51 17.81 3.20
CA VAL A 82 -6.30 16.58 3.02
C VAL A 82 -6.17 15.74 4.29
N THR A 83 -7.30 15.47 4.96
CA THR A 83 -7.32 14.61 6.14
C THR A 83 -7.84 13.23 5.76
N ILE A 84 -7.01 12.22 5.91
CA ILE A 84 -7.37 10.82 5.73
C ILE A 84 -7.70 10.24 7.10
N THR A 85 -8.84 9.56 7.19
CA THR A 85 -9.20 8.77 8.38
C THR A 85 -8.92 7.31 8.05
N ILE A 86 -7.93 6.73 8.73
CA ILE A 86 -7.62 5.32 8.65
C ILE A 86 -8.40 4.62 9.77
N VAL A 87 -9.20 3.65 9.39
CA VAL A 87 -9.96 2.83 10.35
C VAL A 87 -9.17 1.54 10.57
N THR A 88 -8.64 1.39 11.77
CA THR A 88 -7.93 0.19 12.24
C THR A 88 -8.80 -0.53 13.26
N ILE A 89 -8.56 -1.81 13.54
CA ILE A 89 -9.24 -2.53 14.62
C ILE A 89 -8.26 -2.63 15.78
N ASP A 90 -8.68 -2.20 16.97
CA ASP A 90 -7.87 -2.26 18.19
C ASP A 90 -7.79 -3.71 18.71
N GLU A 91 -6.59 -4.27 18.76
CA GLU A 91 -6.35 -5.68 19.09
C GLU A 91 -6.77 -6.11 20.50
N LYS A 92 -6.90 -5.17 21.43
CA LYS A 92 -7.30 -5.49 22.81
C LYS A 92 -8.81 -5.41 23.02
N THR A 93 -9.49 -4.62 22.19
CA THR A 93 -10.89 -4.25 22.41
C THR A 93 -11.81 -4.65 21.27
N GLU A 94 -11.27 -5.16 20.16
CA GLU A 94 -11.98 -5.50 18.92
C GLU A 94 -12.82 -4.34 18.34
N LYS A 95 -12.60 -3.12 18.83
CA LYS A 95 -13.32 -1.92 18.41
C LYS A 95 -12.57 -1.21 17.30
N GLU A 96 -13.33 -0.58 16.42
CA GLU A 96 -12.77 0.32 15.41
C GLU A 96 -12.05 1.49 16.09
N LYS A 97 -10.77 1.63 15.77
CA LYS A 97 -9.92 2.74 16.14
C LYS A 97 -9.64 3.56 14.89
N GLN A 98 -10.17 4.78 14.88
CA GLN A 98 -9.91 5.74 13.81
C GLN A 98 -8.66 6.55 14.15
N SER A 99 -7.63 6.47 13.31
CA SER A 99 -6.52 7.43 13.30
C SER A 99 -6.73 8.41 12.16
N LYS A 100 -6.48 9.70 12.43
CA LYS A 100 -6.56 10.75 11.42
C LYS A 100 -5.16 11.25 11.13
N THR A 101 -4.81 11.29 9.86
CA THR A 101 -3.54 11.80 9.36
C THR A 101 -3.85 12.88 8.34
N ALA A 102 -3.17 14.02 8.44
CA ALA A 102 -3.34 15.13 7.51
C ALA A 102 -2.10 15.26 6.62
N PHE A 103 -2.35 15.53 5.34
CA PHE A 103 -1.35 15.75 4.31
C PHE A 103 -1.53 17.17 3.76
N LEU A 104 -0.43 17.82 3.41
CA LEU A 104 -0.46 19.03 2.60
C LEU A 104 -0.24 18.63 1.15
N VAL A 105 -1.21 18.89 0.29
CA VAL A 105 -1.21 18.45 -1.11
C VAL A 105 -1.20 19.67 -2.02
N GLU A 106 -0.18 19.80 -2.86
CA GLU A 106 -0.13 20.80 -3.92
C GLU A 106 -1.02 20.32 -5.08
N ALA A 107 -2.02 21.11 -5.46
CA ALA A 107 -2.98 20.76 -6.52
C ALA A 107 -3.60 22.01 -7.15
N ASP A 108 -4.23 21.87 -8.32
CA ASP A 108 -4.93 23.00 -8.96
C ASP A 108 -6.30 23.27 -8.33
N ASP A 109 -7.04 22.20 -8.01
CA ASP A 109 -8.38 22.25 -7.42
C ASP A 109 -8.64 21.08 -6.43
N PHE A 110 -9.84 21.02 -5.85
CA PHE A 110 -10.21 19.99 -4.87
C PHE A 110 -10.26 18.57 -5.45
N ASP A 111 -10.63 18.41 -6.72
CA ASP A 111 -10.74 17.10 -7.36
C ASP A 111 -9.34 16.59 -7.73
N ASP A 112 -8.47 17.48 -8.20
CA ASP A 112 -7.04 17.19 -8.42
C ASP A 112 -6.35 16.85 -7.10
N ALA A 113 -6.61 17.59 -6.01
CA ALA A 113 -6.07 17.27 -4.68
C ALA A 113 -6.49 15.86 -4.21
N ARG A 114 -7.74 15.46 -4.45
CA ARG A 114 -8.22 14.10 -4.16
C ARG A 114 -7.51 13.06 -5.01
N LYS A 115 -7.34 13.32 -6.30
CA LYS A 115 -6.69 12.41 -7.24
C LYS A 115 -5.22 12.21 -6.89
N ILE A 116 -4.49 13.30 -6.69
CA ILE A 116 -3.08 13.32 -6.27
C ILE A 116 -2.92 12.57 -4.94
N THR A 117 -3.80 12.82 -3.97
CA THR A 117 -3.76 12.07 -2.70
C THR A 117 -4.01 10.58 -2.92
N ALA A 118 -4.97 10.20 -3.75
CA ALA A 118 -5.29 8.79 -4.01
C ALA A 118 -4.16 8.08 -4.77
N GLU A 119 -3.48 8.75 -5.70
CA GLU A 119 -2.32 8.24 -6.41
C GLU A 119 -1.10 8.15 -5.49
N TYR A 120 -0.85 9.18 -4.68
CA TYR A 120 0.18 9.15 -3.64
C TYR A 120 -0.02 7.98 -2.68
N MET A 121 -1.25 7.77 -2.21
CA MET A 121 -1.57 6.65 -1.32
C MET A 121 -1.41 5.29 -2.01
N LYS A 122 -1.44 5.21 -3.35
CA LYS A 122 -1.10 3.97 -4.07
C LYS A 122 0.41 3.81 -4.22
N SER A 123 1.13 4.89 -4.53
CA SER A 123 2.57 4.85 -4.78
C SER A 123 3.41 4.79 -3.50
N SER A 124 2.98 5.45 -2.42
CA SER A 124 3.60 5.37 -1.10
C SER A 124 3.33 4.00 -0.46
N MET A 125 2.27 3.32 -0.90
CA MET A 125 1.92 1.96 -0.49
C MET A 125 2.35 0.92 -1.54
N LEU A 126 3.66 0.76 -1.77
CA LEU A 126 4.22 -0.53 -2.21
C LEU A 126 3.50 -1.21 -3.39
N ASP A 127 3.17 -0.48 -4.46
CA ASP A 127 2.73 -1.08 -5.72
C ASP A 127 3.94 -1.19 -6.66
N CYS A 128 4.27 -2.41 -7.10
CA CYS A 128 5.14 -2.59 -8.25
C CYS A 128 4.26 -2.49 -9.50
N GLU A 129 4.61 -1.62 -10.46
CA GLU A 129 3.86 -1.51 -11.73
C GLU A 129 3.89 -2.81 -12.55
N GLU A 130 4.78 -3.75 -12.22
CA GLU A 130 4.98 -5.01 -12.93
C GLU A 130 4.76 -6.24 -12.05
N ALA A 131 4.18 -7.28 -12.64
CA ALA A 131 4.07 -8.59 -12.01
C ALA A 131 5.45 -9.27 -11.85
N PHE A 132 5.61 -10.06 -10.79
CA PHE A 132 6.86 -10.78 -10.56
C PHE A 132 6.88 -12.11 -11.30
N ILE A 133 7.82 -12.26 -12.26
CA ILE A 133 8.09 -13.56 -12.89
C ILE A 133 8.53 -14.57 -11.80
N PRO A 134 7.87 -15.73 -11.67
CA PRO A 134 8.25 -16.74 -10.69
C PRO A 134 9.68 -17.24 -10.89
N GLN A 135 10.46 -17.33 -9.81
CA GLN A 135 11.87 -17.71 -9.86
C GLN A 135 12.22 -18.76 -8.81
N LYS A 136 13.16 -19.63 -9.14
CA LYS A 136 13.73 -20.59 -8.20
C LYS A 136 14.75 -19.89 -7.31
N ALA A 137 14.64 -20.08 -5.99
CA ALA A 137 15.56 -19.47 -5.03
C ALA A 137 17.00 -19.97 -5.17
N THR A 138 17.19 -21.22 -5.60
CA THR A 138 18.51 -21.82 -5.82
C THR A 138 18.50 -22.74 -7.04
N LYS A 139 19.68 -23.11 -7.56
CA LYS A 139 19.80 -24.04 -8.70
C LYS A 139 19.14 -25.41 -8.44
N GLY A 140 19.14 -25.87 -7.19
CA GLY A 140 18.55 -27.15 -6.79
C GLY A 140 17.07 -27.07 -6.40
N ALA A 141 16.47 -25.89 -6.38
CA ALA A 141 15.08 -25.74 -5.99
C ALA A 141 14.14 -26.36 -7.04
N VAL A 142 13.12 -27.07 -6.56
CA VAL A 142 12.10 -27.68 -7.42
C VAL A 142 10.94 -26.71 -7.70
N ALA A 143 10.60 -25.88 -6.71
CA ALA A 143 9.50 -24.92 -6.77
C ALA A 143 9.97 -23.49 -7.11
N TYR A 144 9.09 -22.74 -7.74
CA TYR A 144 9.23 -21.32 -8.05
C TYR A 144 8.57 -20.49 -6.94
N ASP A 145 9.28 -19.50 -6.40
CA ASP A 145 8.73 -18.58 -5.41
C ASP A 145 7.68 -17.66 -6.08
N LEU A 146 6.53 -17.52 -5.43
CA LEU A 146 5.42 -16.67 -5.88
C LEU A 146 5.32 -15.43 -5.01
N LYS A 147 5.31 -14.26 -5.64
CA LYS A 147 5.36 -12.96 -4.97
C LYS A 147 4.11 -12.13 -5.21
N VAL A 148 3.70 -11.38 -4.20
CA VAL A 148 2.58 -10.44 -4.35
C VAL A 148 3.05 -9.20 -5.13
N PRO A 149 2.32 -8.74 -6.18
CA PRO A 149 2.74 -7.60 -7.00
C PRO A 149 2.52 -6.24 -6.33
N ARG A 150 1.64 -6.19 -5.33
CA ARG A 150 1.11 -4.97 -4.73
C ARG A 150 0.83 -5.13 -3.23
N LEU A 151 0.72 -4.02 -2.51
CA LEU A 151 0.28 -4.08 -1.11
C LEU A 151 -1.10 -4.74 -1.02
N THR A 152 -1.21 -5.81 -0.25
CA THR A 152 -2.44 -6.60 -0.16
C THR A 152 -2.87 -6.79 1.28
N LEU A 153 -4.13 -6.42 1.59
CA LEU A 153 -4.77 -6.73 2.86
C LEU A 153 -5.31 -8.17 2.84
N VAL A 154 -4.83 -8.99 3.77
CA VAL A 154 -5.33 -10.33 4.05
C VAL A 154 -6.32 -10.24 5.21
N LYS A 155 -7.62 -10.27 4.89
CA LYS A 155 -8.70 -10.20 5.89
C LYS A 155 -8.81 -11.51 6.65
N THR A 156 -9.42 -11.52 7.83
CA THR A 156 -9.80 -12.77 8.50
C THR A 156 -10.72 -13.58 7.57
N GLY A 157 -10.47 -14.88 7.44
CA GLY A 157 -11.20 -15.74 6.52
C GLY A 157 -10.40 -16.11 5.26
N ARG A 158 -11.10 -16.45 4.18
CA ARG A 158 -10.48 -16.91 2.93
C ARG A 158 -10.27 -15.71 1.99
N ASN A 159 -9.03 -15.54 1.54
CA ASN A 159 -8.61 -14.48 0.64
C ASN A 159 -8.00 -15.11 -0.62
N ILE A 160 -8.28 -14.50 -1.77
CA ILE A 160 -7.58 -14.81 -3.01
C ILE A 160 -6.67 -13.62 -3.29
N ILE A 161 -5.37 -13.87 -3.34
CA ILE A 161 -4.34 -12.87 -3.61
C ILE A 161 -3.92 -13.04 -5.08
N PRO A 162 -4.31 -12.12 -5.99
CA PRO A 162 -3.90 -12.19 -7.39
C PRO A 162 -2.39 -11.92 -7.52
N LEU A 163 -1.72 -12.67 -8.38
CA LEU A 163 -0.29 -12.52 -8.65
C LEU A 163 0.01 -11.66 -9.88
N ASP A 164 -1.02 -11.34 -10.66
CA ASP A 164 -0.95 -10.62 -11.94
C ASP A 164 -0.08 -11.32 -12.99
N ILE A 165 -0.02 -12.65 -12.90
CA ILE A 165 0.61 -13.51 -13.90
C ILE A 165 -0.43 -14.45 -14.50
N ALA A 166 -0.28 -14.76 -15.78
CA ALA A 166 -0.95 -15.87 -16.44
C ALA A 166 0.14 -16.85 -16.92
N ILE A 167 -0.17 -18.15 -16.91
CA ILE A 167 0.78 -19.20 -17.27
C ILE A 167 0.14 -20.07 -18.34
N GLU A 168 0.81 -20.21 -19.48
CA GLU A 168 0.49 -21.21 -20.49
C GLU A 168 1.39 -22.43 -20.27
N LEU A 169 0.81 -23.48 -19.70
CA LEU A 169 1.51 -24.76 -19.51
C LEU A 169 1.31 -25.63 -20.76
N PRO A 170 2.29 -26.50 -21.09
CA PRO A 170 2.06 -27.55 -22.08
C PRO A 170 0.96 -28.51 -21.63
N ASP A 171 0.27 -29.13 -22.60
CA ASP A 171 -0.72 -30.18 -22.32
C ASP A 171 -0.10 -31.32 -21.49
N GLY A 172 -0.88 -31.87 -20.55
CA GLY A 172 -0.41 -32.90 -19.62
C GLY A 172 0.50 -32.36 -18.53
N TYR A 173 0.49 -31.06 -18.23
CA TYR A 173 1.16 -30.48 -17.07
C TYR A 173 0.18 -29.70 -16.18
N GLU A 174 0.42 -29.72 -14.87
CA GLU A 174 -0.25 -28.87 -13.89
C GLU A 174 0.78 -28.03 -13.13
N PHE A 175 0.39 -26.80 -12.78
CA PHE A 175 1.17 -25.98 -11.84
C PHE A 175 0.48 -25.96 -10.48
N LYS A 176 1.12 -26.61 -9.51
CA LYS A 176 0.59 -26.78 -8.16
C LYS A 176 1.14 -25.70 -7.24
N ILE A 177 0.26 -24.87 -6.70
CA ILE A 177 0.58 -23.83 -5.72
C ILE A 177 0.55 -24.44 -4.32
N GLU A 178 1.60 -24.20 -3.54
CA GLU A 178 1.84 -24.85 -2.25
C GLU A 178 2.40 -23.84 -1.21
N PRO A 179 2.18 -24.10 0.10
CA PRO A 179 2.78 -23.30 1.16
C PRO A 179 4.30 -23.41 1.15
N ARG A 180 4.96 -22.33 1.59
CA ARG A 180 6.40 -22.33 1.91
C ARG A 180 6.60 -23.02 3.26
N SER A 181 7.65 -23.84 3.40
CA SER A 181 7.89 -24.60 4.65
C SER A 181 8.04 -23.72 5.90
N GLY A 182 8.61 -22.52 5.74
CA GLY A 182 8.69 -21.53 6.80
C GLY A 182 7.31 -21.04 7.26
N PHE A 183 6.36 -20.90 6.33
CA PHE A 183 5.00 -20.45 6.66
C PHE A 183 4.24 -21.55 7.40
N SER A 184 4.38 -22.80 6.97
CA SER A 184 3.77 -23.95 7.65
C SER A 184 4.30 -24.19 9.07
N SER A 185 5.55 -23.82 9.36
CA SER A 185 6.18 -24.07 10.67
C SER A 185 6.18 -22.88 11.62
N LYS A 186 6.13 -21.65 11.09
CA LYS A 186 6.28 -20.41 11.89
C LYS A 186 5.10 -19.46 11.77
N GLY A 187 4.11 -19.78 10.94
CA GLY A 187 3.04 -18.87 10.56
C GLY A 187 3.39 -18.00 9.35
N PHE A 188 2.35 -17.39 8.79
CA PHE A 188 2.44 -16.55 7.61
C PHE A 188 3.15 -15.24 7.93
N GLU A 189 4.11 -14.84 7.11
CA GLU A 189 4.82 -13.55 7.28
C GLU A 189 3.97 -12.40 6.74
N GLY A 190 3.81 -11.35 7.52
CA GLY A 190 3.13 -10.14 7.07
C GLY A 190 3.37 -8.98 8.01
N HIS A 191 2.66 -7.90 7.77
CA HIS A 191 2.85 -6.61 8.43
C HIS A 191 1.54 -6.09 8.99
N ARG A 192 1.62 -5.43 10.14
CA ARG A 192 0.62 -4.42 10.50
C ARG A 192 1.08 -3.09 9.91
N LEU A 193 0.15 -2.21 9.59
CA LEU A 193 0.48 -0.85 9.22
C LEU A 193 0.33 0.06 10.44
N ASP A 194 1.17 1.09 10.51
CA ASP A 194 1.03 2.14 11.49
C ASP A 194 -0.06 3.16 11.09
N GLY A 195 -0.19 4.23 11.89
CA GLY A 195 -1.17 5.30 11.63
C GLY A 195 -0.89 6.14 10.39
N TYR A 196 0.24 5.93 9.71
CA TYR A 196 0.66 6.63 8.49
C TYR A 196 0.64 5.70 7.26
N GLY A 197 0.37 4.40 7.45
CA GLY A 197 0.36 3.42 6.37
C GLY A 197 1.71 2.71 6.17
N GLU A 198 2.69 2.99 7.02
CA GLU A 198 4.01 2.36 6.98
C GLU A 198 3.97 0.97 7.62
N PRO A 199 4.59 -0.05 7.01
CA PRO A 199 4.62 -1.38 7.58
C PRO A 199 5.51 -1.44 8.83
N TYR A 200 4.93 -1.88 9.95
CA TYR A 200 5.70 -2.35 11.09
C TYR A 200 6.61 -3.51 10.68
N PRO A 201 7.67 -3.83 11.45
CA PRO A 201 8.50 -5.00 11.19
C PRO A 201 7.66 -6.26 10.99
N ALA A 202 8.08 -7.12 10.06
CA ALA A 202 7.34 -8.33 9.73
C ALA A 202 7.10 -9.20 10.96
N THR A 203 5.86 -9.65 11.13
CA THR A 203 5.43 -10.57 12.20
C THR A 203 4.84 -11.83 11.59
N ARG A 204 4.44 -12.77 12.45
CA ARG A 204 3.84 -14.04 12.06
C ARG A 204 2.37 -14.06 12.43
N PHE A 205 1.53 -14.51 11.52
CA PHE A 205 0.08 -14.64 11.69
C PHE A 205 -0.33 -16.10 11.52
N ASP A 206 -1.39 -16.49 12.24
CA ASP A 206 -2.05 -17.78 12.03
C ASP A 206 -2.83 -17.78 10.71
N ALA A 207 -2.12 -18.04 9.62
CA ALA A 207 -2.68 -18.14 8.29
C ALA A 207 -1.98 -19.19 7.45
N ASP A 208 -2.75 -19.88 6.62
CA ASP A 208 -2.29 -20.96 5.77
C ASP A 208 -2.49 -20.65 4.29
N VAL A 209 -1.49 -21.00 3.47
CA VAL A 209 -1.68 -21.10 2.02
C VAL A 209 -2.39 -22.42 1.73
N LEU A 210 -3.54 -22.34 1.09
CA LEU A 210 -4.25 -23.52 0.61
C LEU A 210 -3.64 -23.98 -0.71
N VAL A 211 -3.55 -25.29 -0.88
CA VAL A 211 -3.04 -25.89 -2.12
C VAL A 211 -3.96 -25.53 -3.28
N GLY A 212 -3.37 -25.01 -4.35
CA GLY A 212 -4.05 -24.67 -5.59
C GLY A 212 -3.53 -25.50 -6.76
N LYS A 213 -4.37 -25.73 -7.77
CA LYS A 213 -3.99 -26.32 -9.04
C LYS A 213 -4.31 -25.33 -10.16
N VAL A 214 -3.35 -25.14 -11.06
CA VAL A 214 -3.52 -24.37 -12.28
C VAL A 214 -3.37 -25.34 -13.44
N ASP A 215 -4.47 -25.53 -14.17
CA ASP A 215 -4.57 -26.45 -15.29
C ASP A 215 -3.92 -25.88 -16.56
N SER A 216 -3.55 -26.75 -17.49
CA SER A 216 -2.86 -26.37 -18.74
C SER A 216 -3.68 -25.52 -19.69
N ASP A 217 -5.01 -25.55 -19.59
CA ASP A 217 -5.95 -24.72 -20.36
C ASP A 217 -6.34 -23.42 -19.65
N TYR A 218 -5.87 -23.18 -18.43
CA TYR A 218 -6.10 -21.94 -17.71
C TYR A 218 -5.30 -20.78 -18.32
N ARG A 219 -5.96 -19.66 -18.61
CA ARG A 219 -5.32 -18.43 -19.14
C ARG A 219 -5.64 -17.18 -18.30
N GLY A 220 -6.28 -17.36 -17.15
CA GLY A 220 -6.62 -16.27 -16.24
C GLY A 220 -5.45 -15.83 -15.36
N ASN A 221 -5.73 -14.88 -14.47
CA ASN A 221 -4.77 -14.41 -13.48
C ASN A 221 -4.62 -15.44 -12.35
N VAL A 222 -3.41 -15.96 -12.17
CA VAL A 222 -3.08 -16.91 -11.12
C VAL A 222 -3.22 -16.25 -9.75
N GLY A 223 -3.95 -16.90 -8.84
CA GLY A 223 -4.15 -16.43 -7.47
C GLY A 223 -3.65 -17.42 -6.43
N VAL A 224 -3.11 -16.89 -5.33
CA VAL A 224 -2.78 -17.67 -4.13
C VAL A 224 -3.92 -17.55 -3.13
N ILE A 225 -4.42 -18.69 -2.66
CA ILE A 225 -5.51 -18.71 -1.67
C ILE A 225 -4.89 -18.76 -0.27
N VAL A 226 -5.17 -17.75 0.54
CA VAL A 226 -4.72 -17.66 1.93
C VAL A 226 -5.94 -17.73 2.85
N LYS A 227 -5.94 -18.68 3.77
CA LYS A 227 -6.92 -18.78 4.86
C LYS A 227 -6.30 -18.18 6.11
N ASN A 228 -6.74 -16.98 6.48
CA ASN A 228 -6.35 -16.30 7.69
C ASN A 228 -7.30 -16.68 8.84
N ASN A 229 -6.75 -17.22 9.92
CA ASN A 229 -7.48 -17.55 11.16
C ASN A 229 -7.21 -16.52 12.27
N ASP A 230 -6.43 -15.49 11.97
CA ASP A 230 -6.01 -14.42 12.86
C ASP A 230 -6.66 -13.08 12.49
N ILE A 231 -6.18 -12.00 13.12
CA ILE A 231 -6.50 -10.62 12.76
C ILE A 231 -6.07 -10.27 11.32
N PRO A 232 -6.69 -9.27 10.69
CA PRO A 232 -6.25 -8.78 9.38
C PRO A 232 -4.81 -8.25 9.41
N PHE A 233 -4.05 -8.57 8.36
CA PHE A 233 -2.67 -8.11 8.17
C PHE A 233 -2.39 -7.79 6.70
N TYR A 234 -1.26 -7.15 6.44
CA TYR A 234 -0.82 -6.74 5.10
C TYR A 234 0.37 -7.56 4.64
N VAL A 235 0.44 -7.78 3.33
CA VAL A 235 1.62 -8.32 2.65
C VAL A 235 2.09 -7.27 1.67
N VAL A 236 3.38 -6.93 1.70
CA VAL A 236 3.92 -5.85 0.88
C VAL A 236 4.44 -6.38 -0.47
N ALA A 237 4.46 -5.54 -1.50
CA ALA A 237 4.92 -5.97 -2.83
C ALA A 237 6.31 -6.61 -2.79
N GLY A 238 6.47 -7.67 -3.58
CA GLY A 238 7.71 -8.43 -3.69
C GLY A 238 7.90 -9.50 -2.63
N GLU A 239 7.07 -9.54 -1.58
CA GLU A 239 7.11 -10.61 -0.59
C GLU A 239 6.65 -11.94 -1.17
N ARG A 240 7.36 -13.00 -0.77
CA ARG A 240 7.10 -14.36 -1.22
C ARG A 240 6.03 -15.00 -0.35
N ILE A 241 4.85 -15.21 -0.90
CA ILE A 241 3.69 -15.71 -0.16
C ILE A 241 3.44 -17.20 -0.32
N ALA A 242 3.87 -17.77 -1.44
CA ALA A 242 3.69 -19.18 -1.77
C ALA A 242 4.85 -19.65 -2.65
N GLN A 243 4.82 -20.93 -3.01
CA GLN A 243 5.68 -21.48 -4.04
C GLN A 243 4.84 -22.36 -4.98
N GLY A 244 5.30 -22.59 -6.20
CA GLY A 244 4.62 -23.50 -7.10
C GLY A 244 5.56 -24.45 -7.83
N THR A 245 5.09 -25.67 -8.06
CA THR A 245 5.83 -26.74 -8.72
C THR A 245 5.07 -27.19 -9.96
N ILE A 246 5.77 -27.38 -11.07
CA ILE A 246 5.19 -27.93 -12.29
C ILE A 246 5.31 -29.46 -12.23
N TYR A 247 4.19 -30.14 -12.37
CA TYR A 247 4.11 -31.60 -12.43
C TYR A 247 3.61 -32.03 -13.80
N LYS A 248 4.15 -33.15 -14.29
CA LYS A 248 3.54 -33.86 -15.42
C LYS A 248 2.33 -34.63 -14.89
N SER A 249 1.16 -34.38 -15.47
CA SER A 249 -0.06 -35.14 -15.25
C SER A 249 -0.20 -36.17 -16.37
N GLU A 250 -0.54 -37.40 -16.02
CA GLU A 250 -0.84 -38.43 -17.01
C GLU A 250 -2.35 -38.40 -17.30
N ASP A 251 -2.70 -38.29 -18.59
CA ASP A 251 -4.09 -38.43 -19.02
C ASP A 251 -4.54 -39.86 -18.78
N SER A 252 -5.51 -40.03 -17.89
CA SER A 252 -6.05 -41.33 -17.52
C SER A 252 -7.50 -41.43 -17.94
N LEU A 253 -7.82 -42.48 -18.72
CA LEU A 253 -9.20 -42.84 -19.03
C LEU A 253 -9.78 -43.60 -17.84
N LEU A 254 -10.84 -43.05 -17.25
CA LEU A 254 -11.60 -43.77 -16.24
C LEU A 254 -12.48 -44.82 -16.93
N VAL A 255 -12.29 -46.08 -16.57
CA VAL A 255 -13.07 -47.22 -17.08
C VAL A 255 -13.90 -47.81 -15.93
N GLU A 256 -15.22 -47.79 -16.07
CA GLU A 256 -16.14 -48.41 -15.12
C GLU A 256 -16.10 -49.94 -15.26
N VAL A 257 -16.00 -50.65 -14.14
CA VAL A 257 -15.95 -52.12 -14.07
C VAL A 257 -16.87 -52.62 -12.95
N SER A 258 -17.36 -53.85 -13.08
CA SER A 258 -18.22 -54.46 -12.06
C SER A 258 -17.48 -54.88 -10.78
N GLU A 259 -16.18 -55.11 -10.87
CA GLU A 259 -15.33 -55.52 -9.74
C GLU A 259 -13.88 -55.04 -9.93
N LEU A 260 -13.21 -54.76 -8.81
CA LEU A 260 -11.77 -54.42 -8.78
C LEU A 260 -10.97 -55.67 -8.40
N SER A 261 -9.70 -55.74 -8.82
CA SER A 261 -8.77 -56.79 -8.41
C SER A 261 -8.37 -56.64 -6.94
N GLU A 262 -8.20 -57.76 -6.22
CA GLU A 262 -7.72 -57.74 -4.83
C GLU A 262 -6.24 -57.30 -4.74
N THR A 263 -5.92 -56.53 -3.70
CA THR A 263 -4.53 -56.21 -3.30
C THR A 263 -4.30 -56.50 -1.82
N GLU A 264 -3.04 -56.63 -1.39
CA GLU A 264 -2.71 -56.79 0.04
C GLU A 264 -3.20 -55.63 0.92
N ARG A 265 -3.34 -54.42 0.34
CA ARG A 265 -3.86 -53.25 1.06
C ARG A 265 -5.40 -53.23 1.13
N GLY A 266 -6.06 -54.04 0.31
CA GLY A 266 -7.48 -53.91 -0.06
C GLY A 266 -7.64 -53.54 -1.52
#